data_AF-A0A257MEM9-F1
#
_entry.id   AF-A0A257MEM9-F1
#
_cell.length_a   1.000
_cell.length_b   1.000
_cell.length_c   1.000
_cell.angle_alpha   90.00
_cell.angle_beta   90.00
_cell.angle_gamma   90.00
#
_symmetry.space_group_name_H-M   'P 1'
#
loop_
_entity.id
_entity.type
_entity.pdbx_description
1 polymer ?
#
loop_
_entity_poly.entity_id
_entity_poly.type
_entity_poly.pdbx_seq_one_letter_code
_entity_poly.pdbx_strand_id
1 'polypeptide(L)'
;MKRIEAVALAAAAAAEQDALLISNLGYPSRELFSVCDRSENFYMLGSMGLASSIGLGLALARPERRVMVLDGDGSVLMNHRPSCAG
;
A
#
# COMPACT_ATOMS: atom_id res chain seq x y z
N MET A 1 3.42 17.09 -10.65
CA MET A 1 2.70 15.80 -10.64
C MET A 1 1.62 15.86 -9.57
N LYS A 2 0.39 15.53 -9.92
CA LYS A 2 -0.72 15.42 -8.96
C LYS A 2 -0.69 14.05 -8.30
N ARG A 3 -1.19 13.93 -7.06
CA ARG A 3 -1.26 12.65 -6.31
C ARG A 3 -1.89 11.52 -7.13
N ILE A 4 -3.03 11.81 -7.78
CA ILE A 4 -3.75 10.83 -8.58
C ILE A 4 -2.92 10.28 -9.76
N GLU A 5 -2.01 11.09 -10.33
CA GLU A 5 -1.11 10.65 -11.39
C GLU A 5 -0.07 9.66 -10.84
N ALA A 6 0.48 9.93 -9.65
CA ALA A 6 1.40 9.02 -8.98
C ALA A 6 0.72 7.68 -8.61
N VAL A 7 -0.52 7.74 -8.13
CA VAL A 7 -1.32 6.53 -7.83
C VAL A 7 -1.58 5.72 -9.11
N ALA A 8 -1.93 6.38 -10.22
CA ALA A 8 -2.14 5.71 -11.50
C ALA A 8 -0.86 5.04 -12.03
N LEU A 9 0.30 5.70 -11.93
CA LEU A 9 1.58 5.12 -12.33
C LEU A 9 1.94 3.89 -11.50
N ALA A 10 1.77 3.95 -10.18
CA ALA A 10 2.01 2.81 -9.30
C ALA A 10 1.05 1.64 -9.58
N ALA A 11 -0.23 1.95 -9.83
CA ALA A 11 -1.23 0.93 -10.19
C ALA A 11 -0.90 0.24 -11.52
N ALA A 12 -0.44 1.01 -12.52
CA ALA A 12 0.01 0.47 -13.80
C ALA A 12 1.23 -0.45 -13.62
N ALA A 13 2.24 0.00 -12.87
CA ALA A 13 3.43 -0.80 -12.58
C ALA A 13 3.09 -2.11 -11.82
N ALA A 14 2.12 -2.06 -10.91
CA ALA A 14 1.63 -3.26 -10.23
C ALA A 14 0.87 -4.20 -11.18
N ALA A 15 0.13 -3.67 -12.16
CA ALA A 15 -0.59 -4.45 -13.17
C ALA A 15 0.38 -5.23 -14.05
N GLU A 16 1.38 -4.53 -14.57
CA GLU A 16 2.38 -5.10 -15.46
C GLU A 16 3.17 -6.24 -14.80
N GLN A 17 3.31 -6.19 -13.48
CA GLN A 17 4.05 -7.18 -12.70
C GLN A 17 3.15 -8.22 -12.01
N ASP A 18 1.83 -8.20 -12.27
CA ASP A 18 0.84 -9.05 -11.59
C ASP A 18 0.99 -9.04 -10.04
N ALA A 19 1.32 -7.86 -9.51
CA ALA A 19 1.61 -7.67 -8.10
C ALA A 19 0.34 -7.40 -7.29
N LEU A 20 0.33 -7.93 -6.07
CA LEU A 20 -0.66 -7.59 -5.05
C LEU A 20 -0.37 -6.17 -4.56
N LEU A 21 -1.32 -5.25 -4.71
CA LEU A 21 -1.13 -3.84 -4.39
C LEU A 21 -1.92 -3.44 -3.15
N ILE A 22 -1.22 -3.02 -2.11
CA ILE A 22 -1.81 -2.62 -0.84
C ILE A 22 -1.78 -1.11 -0.75
N SER A 23 -2.95 -0.48 -0.67
CA SER A 23 -3.07 0.98 -0.52
C SER A 23 -3.42 1.35 0.91
N ASN A 24 -2.71 2.35 1.44
CA ASN A 24 -2.97 2.93 2.75
C ASN A 24 -4.34 3.64 2.80
N LEU A 25 -4.78 3.94 4.02
CA LEU A 25 -6.06 4.54 4.34
C LEU A 25 -6.31 5.89 3.66
N GLY A 26 -7.57 6.14 3.31
CA GLY A 26 -8.06 7.48 2.95
C GLY A 26 -8.10 7.76 1.45
N TYR A 27 -7.61 8.93 1.06
CA TYR A 27 -7.67 9.39 -0.34
C TYR A 27 -6.92 8.49 -1.33
N PRO A 28 -5.71 7.96 -1.04
CA PRO A 28 -5.00 7.08 -1.97
C PRO A 28 -5.79 5.82 -2.33
N SER A 29 -6.47 5.19 -1.36
CA SER A 29 -7.33 4.03 -1.63
C SER A 29 -8.52 4.38 -2.53
N ARG A 30 -9.17 5.54 -2.32
CA ARG A 30 -10.29 5.98 -3.17
C ARG A 30 -9.83 6.32 -4.58
N GLU A 31 -8.68 6.98 -4.70
CA GLU A 31 -8.09 7.29 -6.01
C GLU A 31 -7.69 6.02 -6.73
N LEU A 32 -7.03 5.08 -6.06
CA LEU A 32 -6.66 3.78 -6.62
C LEU A 32 -7.89 3.05 -7.15
N PHE A 33 -8.97 2.98 -6.36
CA PHE A 33 -10.23 2.40 -6.80
C PHE A 33 -10.80 3.10 -8.04
N SER A 34 -10.71 4.43 -8.10
CA SER A 34 -11.20 5.18 -9.25
C SER A 34 -10.37 5.04 -10.53
N VAL A 35 -9.04 4.85 -10.41
CA VAL A 35 -8.15 4.77 -11.57
C VAL A 35 -7.90 3.35 -12.06
N CYS A 36 -7.90 2.37 -11.15
CA CYS A 36 -7.60 0.97 -11.46
C CYS A 36 -8.08 0.05 -10.33
N ASP A 37 -9.35 -0.34 -10.38
CA ASP A 37 -9.88 -1.41 -9.54
C ASP A 37 -9.49 -2.80 -10.06
N ARG A 38 -9.16 -3.71 -9.15
CA ARG A 38 -8.83 -5.12 -9.46
C ARG A 38 -8.91 -5.98 -8.20
N SER A 39 -9.01 -7.30 -8.38
CA SER A 39 -9.01 -8.28 -7.31
C SER A 39 -7.72 -8.33 -6.48
N GLU A 40 -6.59 -7.95 -7.10
CA GLU A 40 -5.26 -7.97 -6.47
C GLU A 40 -4.99 -6.71 -5.63
N ASN A 41 -5.92 -5.75 -5.61
CA ASN A 41 -5.81 -4.56 -4.79
C ASN A 41 -6.43 -4.80 -3.41
N PHE A 42 -5.69 -4.38 -2.39
CA PHE A 42 -6.18 -4.31 -1.02
C PHE A 42 -6.31 -2.85 -0.60
N TYR A 43 -7.55 -2.42 -0.38
CA TYR A 43 -7.89 -1.08 0.08
C TYR A 43 -7.99 -1.06 1.60
N MET A 44 -6.99 -0.50 2.26
CA MET A 44 -6.95 -0.50 3.72
C MET A 44 -7.96 0.50 4.29
N LEU A 45 -8.88 0.03 5.15
CA LEU A 45 -9.94 0.85 5.75
C LEU A 45 -9.75 1.15 7.25
N GLY A 46 -8.76 0.53 7.92
CA GLY A 46 -8.81 0.36 9.39
C GLY A 46 -7.67 0.86 10.28
N SER A 47 -6.56 1.41 9.77
CA SER A 47 -5.49 1.98 10.62
C SER A 47 -4.50 2.76 9.77
N MET A 48 -3.96 3.87 10.27
CA MET A 48 -2.79 4.50 9.64
C MET A 48 -1.54 3.69 10.03
N GLY A 49 -0.59 3.52 9.10
CA GLY A 49 0.74 2.98 9.43
C GLY A 49 0.92 1.46 9.36
N LEU A 50 -0.12 0.67 9.03
CA LEU A 50 0.01 -0.80 8.94
C LEU A 50 0.05 -1.35 7.51
N ALA A 51 -0.13 -0.53 6.48
CA ALA A 51 -0.10 -0.98 5.09
C ALA A 51 1.21 -1.72 4.77
N SER A 52 2.34 -1.17 5.22
CA SER A 52 3.66 -1.79 5.10
C SER A 52 3.79 -3.11 5.87
N SER A 53 3.24 -3.21 7.09
CA SER A 53 3.26 -4.45 7.88
C SER A 53 2.40 -5.56 7.25
N ILE A 54 1.23 -5.19 6.71
CA ILE A 54 0.35 -6.10 5.98
C ILE A 54 1.07 -6.60 4.71
N GLY A 55 1.71 -5.69 3.97
CA GLY A 55 2.46 -6.05 2.77
C GLY A 55 3.62 -6.99 3.03
N LEU A 56 4.38 -6.75 4.10
CA LEU A 56 5.44 -7.66 4.51
C LEU A 56 4.88 -9.04 4.89
N GLY A 57 3.82 -9.09 5.70
CA GLY A 57 3.18 -10.35 6.07
C GLY A 57 2.69 -11.15 4.86
N LEU A 58 2.11 -10.46 3.87
CA LEU A 58 1.62 -11.08 2.64
C LEU A 58 2.76 -11.60 1.76
N ALA A 59 3.85 -10.84 1.64
CA ALA A 59 5.04 -11.26 0.89
C ALA A 59 5.70 -12.49 1.52
N LEU A 60 5.72 -12.57 2.86
CA LEU A 60 6.23 -13.75 3.57
C LEU A 60 5.30 -14.96 3.42
N ALA A 61 3.98 -14.75 3.43
CA ALA A 61 3.01 -15.83 3.30
C ALA A 61 2.87 -16.37 1.88
N ARG A 62 3.11 -15.54 0.86
CA ARG A 62 2.99 -15.86 -0.57
C ARG A 62 4.26 -15.45 -1.32
N PRO A 63 5.42 -16.10 -1.05
CA PRO A 63 6.72 -15.67 -1.56
C PRO A 63 6.86 -15.70 -3.09
N GLU A 64 5.97 -16.40 -3.79
CA GLU A 64 5.92 -16.43 -5.25
C GLU A 64 5.14 -15.25 -5.85
N ARG A 65 4.39 -14.50 -5.03
CA ARG A 65 3.64 -13.31 -5.47
C ARG A 65 4.45 -12.07 -5.17
N ARG A 66 4.50 -11.15 -6.13
CA ARG A 66 5.01 -9.80 -5.90
C ARG A 66 4.00 -9.01 -5.08
N VAL A 67 4.50 -8.25 -4.10
CA VAL A 67 3.69 -7.38 -3.25
C VAL A 67 4.24 -5.96 -3.31
N MET A 68 3.36 -5.00 -3.57
CA MET A 68 3.66 -3.57 -3.61
C MET A 68 2.79 -2.85 -2.59
N VAL A 69 3.36 -1.85 -1.90
CA VAL A 69 2.65 -1.07 -0.89
C VAL A 69 2.70 0.41 -1.27
N LEU A 70 1.51 1.01 -1.40
CA LEU A 70 1.28 2.44 -1.51
C LEU A 70 1.04 3.01 -0.12
N ASP A 71 2.12 3.40 0.54
CA ASP A 71 2.08 4.02 1.87
C ASP A 71 2.41 5.52 1.80
N GLY A 72 1.86 6.30 2.75
CA GLY A 72 2.15 7.73 2.87
C GLY A 72 3.36 8.00 3.77
N ASP A 73 3.93 9.19 3.69
CA ASP A 73 4.97 9.65 4.60
C ASP A 73 4.47 9.77 6.06
N GLY A 74 3.22 10.21 6.25
CA GLY A 74 2.58 10.31 7.56
C GLY A 74 2.38 8.96 8.26
N SER A 75 2.22 7.85 7.53
CA SER A 75 2.10 6.51 8.09
C SER A 75 3.44 5.91 8.51
N VAL A 76 4.52 6.21 7.78
CA VAL A 76 5.89 5.80 8.15
C VAL A 76 6.29 6.41 9.50
N LEU A 77 5.93 7.68 9.75
CA LEU A 77 6.21 8.36 11.02
C LEU A 77 5.33 7.89 12.19
N MET A 78 4.16 7.28 11.92
CA MET A 78 3.22 6.85 12.96
C MET A 78 3.52 5.46 13.55
N ASN A 79 4.15 4.56 12.76
CA ASN A 79 4.49 3.22 13.23
C ASN A 79 5.99 3.05 13.59
N HIS A 80 6.78 4.14 13.51
CA HIS A 80 8.12 4.18 14.07
C HIS A 80 8.01 4.39 15.58
N ARG A 81 7.85 3.32 16.37
CA ARG A 81 8.10 3.44 17.81
C ARG A 81 9.60 3.66 17.99
N PRO A 82 10.08 4.81 18.51
CA PRO A 82 11.36 4.77 19.20
C PRO A 82 11.13 3.83 20.38
N SER A 83 11.88 2.75 20.45
CA SER A 83 11.97 1.94 21.65
C SER A 83 12.42 2.87 22.77
N CYS A 84 11.47 3.32 23.61
CA CYS A 84 11.82 3.73 24.95
C CYS A 84 12.40 2.48 25.62
N ALA A 85 13.73 2.47 25.74
CA ALA A 85 14.46 1.52 26.56
C ALA A 85 13.89 1.57 27.99
N GLY A 86 13.51 0.40 28.49
CA GLY A 86 13.32 0.11 29.91
C GLY A 86 14.25 -1.04 30.26
#